data_AF-C3PI86-F1
#
_entry.id   AF-C3PI86-F1
#
_cell.length_a   1.000
_cell.length_b   1.000
_cell.length_c   1.000
_cell.angle_alpha   90.00
_cell.angle_beta   90.00
_cell.angle_gamma   90.00
#
_symmetry.space_group_name_H-M   'P 1'
#
loop_
_entity.id
_entity.type
_entity.pdbx_description
1 polymer ?
#
loop_
_entity_poly.entity_id
_entity_poly.type
_entity_poly.pdbx_seq_one_letter_code
_entity_poly.pdbx_strand_id
1 'polypeptide(L)'
;MTNPFACIANGTDRHFTHRGINCMTQLGPFSINGYIELPENHPWLDYPDTLEVHPDIEVHGGITYEADLVIGFDTSHFGDGHHPGAERACLTGDSLNILGHAPHIWTWEEVEAETRKLADQAKDTHTMTQPTRQEIITAYEALETLTDTCIHSSEQAEELQELVLRALPPKPQPTMAEEEWDDDKHYLAEAEHVSWGKMVMIYHDRFGSIRCAV
;
A
#
# COMPACT_ATOMS: atom_id res chain seq x y z
N MET A 1 18.81 3.23 4.54
CA MET A 1 17.40 3.57 4.29
C MET A 1 17.40 4.92 3.60
N THR A 2 16.85 4.96 2.39
CA THR A 2 16.68 6.21 1.63
C THR A 2 15.58 7.02 2.30
N ASN A 3 15.78 8.33 2.49
CA ASN A 3 14.70 9.19 3.01
C ASN A 3 13.58 9.22 1.95
N PRO A 4 12.37 8.73 2.24
CA PRO A 4 11.29 8.69 1.26
C PRO A 4 10.86 10.09 0.81
N PHE A 5 11.03 11.09 1.67
CA PHE A 5 10.68 12.48 1.41
C PHE A 5 11.78 13.27 0.69
N ALA A 6 12.89 12.64 0.28
CA ALA A 6 14.02 13.35 -0.33
C ALA A 6 13.64 14.12 -1.61
N CYS A 7 12.58 13.69 -2.31
CA CYS A 7 12.08 14.36 -3.51
C CYS A 7 11.37 15.70 -3.22
N ILE A 8 10.92 15.94 -1.98
CA ILE A 8 10.07 17.08 -1.64
C ILE A 8 10.55 17.89 -0.42
N ALA A 9 11.44 17.33 0.41
CA ALA A 9 11.97 18.00 1.58
C ALA A 9 12.72 19.29 1.20
N ASN A 10 12.37 20.40 1.87
CA ASN A 10 12.90 21.73 1.56
C ASN A 10 13.81 22.33 2.64
N GLY A 11 14.17 21.54 3.67
CA GLY A 11 15.03 21.98 4.78
C GLY A 11 14.28 22.62 5.95
N THR A 12 12.94 22.68 5.90
CA THR A 12 12.07 23.07 7.02
C THR A 12 11.31 21.89 7.62
N ASP A 13 11.60 20.69 7.13
CA ASP A 13 10.90 19.45 7.41
C ASP A 13 11.08 18.95 8.85
N ARG A 14 9.99 18.42 9.41
CA ARG A 14 9.94 17.71 10.69
C ARG A 14 9.48 16.28 10.42
N HIS A 15 10.34 15.32 10.73
CA HIS A 15 10.07 13.90 10.55
C HIS A 15 9.58 13.27 11.83
N PHE A 16 8.61 12.38 11.71
CA PHE A 16 8.14 11.54 12.80
C PHE A 16 7.56 10.24 12.25
N THR A 17 7.38 9.26 13.11
CA THR A 17 6.71 8.00 12.76
C THR A 17 5.40 7.92 13.52
N HIS A 18 4.33 7.51 12.84
CA HIS A 18 3.03 7.29 13.45
C HIS A 18 2.48 5.93 13.02
N ARG A 19 2.19 5.06 14.00
CA ARG A 19 1.77 3.67 13.79
C ARG A 19 2.65 2.83 12.82
N GLY A 20 3.92 3.20 12.63
CA GLY A 20 4.84 2.52 11.70
C GLY A 20 4.90 3.12 10.30
N ILE A 21 4.13 4.18 10.03
CA ILE A 21 4.19 4.97 8.80
C ILE A 21 5.12 6.16 9.01
N ASN A 22 6.04 6.37 8.06
CA ASN A 22 6.89 7.55 8.06
C ASN A 22 6.05 8.77 7.68
N CYS A 23 6.19 9.85 8.45
CA CYS A 23 5.44 11.09 8.30
C CYS A 23 6.41 12.27 8.27
N MET A 24 6.03 13.30 7.52
CA MET A 24 6.77 14.55 7.46
C MET A 24 5.79 15.71 7.45
N THR A 25 6.07 16.75 8.24
CA THR A 25 5.49 18.09 8.00
C THR A 25 6.57 19.03 7.50
N GLN A 26 6.24 19.98 6.64
CA GLN A 26 7.20 21.02 6.24
C GLN A 26 6.51 22.35 5.96
N LEU A 27 7.25 23.43 6.11
CA LEU A 27 6.79 24.76 5.76
C LEU A 27 6.98 24.98 4.25
N GLY A 28 5.88 25.02 3.53
CA GLY A 28 5.84 25.37 2.11
C GLY A 28 5.91 26.87 1.87
N PRO A 29 5.70 27.32 0.62
CA PRO A 29 5.76 28.73 0.26
C PRO A 29 4.74 29.62 1.00
N PHE A 30 3.59 29.05 1.39
CA PHE A 30 2.48 29.78 2.02
C PHE A 30 2.08 29.24 3.41
N SER A 31 2.12 27.93 3.61
CA SER A 31 1.55 27.26 4.79
C SER A 31 2.36 26.02 5.18
N ILE A 32 1.99 25.37 6.27
CA ILE A 32 2.59 24.09 6.70
C ILE A 32 1.82 22.94 6.03
N ASN A 33 2.53 21.99 5.44
CA ASN A 33 1.95 20.87 4.71
C ASN A 33 2.33 19.54 5.37
N GLY A 34 1.48 18.54 5.21
CA GLY A 34 1.68 17.20 5.78
C GLY A 34 1.84 16.13 4.71
N TYR A 35 2.69 15.13 4.99
CA TYR A 35 3.04 14.07 4.07
C TYR A 35 3.20 12.74 4.81
N ILE A 36 2.83 11.65 4.14
CA ILE A 36 3.06 10.29 4.62
C ILE A 36 3.70 9.43 3.53
N GLU A 37 4.47 8.42 3.93
CA GLU A 37 4.92 7.35 3.05
C GLU A 37 3.94 6.17 3.16
N LEU A 38 3.28 5.85 2.06
CA LEU A 38 2.44 4.67 1.95
C LEU A 38 3.30 3.40 1.98
N PRO A 39 2.82 2.31 2.62
CA PRO A 39 3.39 0.98 2.42
C PRO A 39 3.42 0.59 0.94
N GLU A 40 4.39 -0.24 0.55
CA GLU A 40 4.41 -0.85 -0.78
C GLU A 40 3.08 -1.58 -1.04
N ASN A 41 2.53 -1.41 -2.25
CA ASN A 41 1.25 -2.00 -2.69
C ASN A 41 0.04 -1.57 -1.84
N HIS A 42 0.04 -0.35 -1.30
CA HIS A 42 -1.12 0.20 -0.61
C HIS A 42 -2.33 0.28 -1.55
N PRO A 43 -3.55 -0.16 -1.15
CA PRO A 43 -4.73 -0.20 -2.03
C PRO A 43 -5.12 1.11 -2.69
N TRP A 44 -4.82 2.25 -2.05
CA TRP A 44 -5.01 3.57 -2.66
C TRP A 44 -4.19 3.77 -3.95
N LEU A 45 -3.03 3.12 -4.09
CA LEU A 45 -2.20 3.19 -5.30
C LEU A 45 -2.86 2.51 -6.52
N ASP A 46 -3.81 1.60 -6.27
CA ASP A 46 -4.58 0.91 -7.32
C ASP A 46 -5.91 1.61 -7.64
N TYR A 47 -6.18 2.77 -7.03
CA TYR A 47 -7.41 3.51 -7.27
C TYR A 47 -7.44 4.00 -8.74
N PRO A 48 -8.55 3.80 -9.48
CA PRO A 48 -8.59 4.06 -10.93
C PRO A 48 -8.57 5.54 -11.30
N ASP A 49 -8.94 6.42 -10.36
CA ASP A 49 -8.91 7.87 -10.50
C ASP A 49 -7.77 8.47 -9.65
N THR A 50 -7.68 9.79 -9.54
CA THR A 50 -6.63 10.44 -8.74
C THR A 50 -6.88 10.34 -7.24
N LEU A 51 -5.82 10.31 -6.44
CA LEU A 51 -5.94 10.34 -4.98
C LEU A 51 -6.60 11.62 -4.45
N GLU A 52 -6.56 12.71 -5.21
CA GLU A 52 -7.24 13.97 -4.89
C GLU A 52 -8.75 13.80 -4.69
N VAL A 53 -9.36 12.83 -5.37
CA VAL A 53 -10.80 12.56 -5.33
C VAL A 53 -11.15 11.22 -4.66
N HIS A 54 -10.18 10.60 -3.97
CA HIS A 54 -10.37 9.30 -3.35
C HIS A 54 -11.44 9.38 -2.24
N PRO A 55 -12.54 8.61 -2.31
CA PRO A 55 -13.68 8.75 -1.41
C PRO A 55 -13.37 8.37 0.04
N ASP A 56 -12.36 7.52 0.24
CA ASP A 56 -11.96 7.04 1.56
C ASP A 56 -10.82 7.84 2.21
N ILE A 57 -10.32 8.91 1.54
CA ILE A 57 -9.28 9.78 2.12
C ILE A 57 -9.94 11.06 2.62
N GLU A 58 -9.98 11.22 3.94
CA GLU A 58 -10.52 12.41 4.60
C GLU A 58 -9.40 13.19 5.29
N VAL A 59 -8.88 14.19 4.58
CA VAL A 59 -7.88 15.14 5.08
C VAL A 59 -8.28 16.56 4.69
N HIS A 60 -7.86 17.57 5.46
CA HIS A 60 -8.08 18.96 5.10
C HIS A 60 -7.60 19.24 3.66
N GLY A 61 -8.51 19.74 2.83
CA GLY A 61 -8.21 20.10 1.45
C GLY A 61 -8.11 18.95 0.45
N GLY A 62 -8.09 17.70 0.92
CA GLY A 62 -7.79 16.54 0.11
C GLY A 62 -6.28 16.37 -0.13
N ILE A 63 -5.94 15.35 -0.92
CA ILE A 63 -4.54 15.12 -1.33
C ILE A 63 -4.17 16.15 -2.40
N THR A 64 -3.03 16.81 -2.24
CA THR A 64 -2.50 17.81 -3.18
C THR A 64 -1.08 17.51 -3.64
N TYR A 65 -0.51 16.38 -3.19
CA TYR A 65 0.78 15.88 -3.62
C TYR A 65 0.78 14.36 -3.72
N GLU A 66 1.34 13.83 -4.80
CA GLU A 66 1.56 12.40 -5.02
C GLU A 66 2.86 12.20 -5.82
N ALA A 67 3.79 11.42 -5.29
CA ALA A 67 4.99 10.96 -5.98
C ALA A 67 5.50 9.65 -5.39
N ASP A 68 5.61 8.61 -6.23
CA ASP A 68 5.96 7.26 -5.81
C ASP A 68 5.06 6.74 -4.68
N LEU A 69 5.60 6.56 -3.48
CA LEU A 69 4.86 6.15 -2.28
C LEU A 69 4.51 7.32 -1.36
N VAL A 70 4.90 8.55 -1.71
CA VAL A 70 4.67 9.73 -0.87
C VAL A 70 3.42 10.45 -1.33
N ILE A 71 2.49 10.63 -0.40
CA ILE A 71 1.29 11.46 -0.60
C ILE A 71 1.26 12.59 0.42
N GLY A 72 0.61 13.69 0.10
CA GLY A 72 0.50 14.82 1.02
C GLY A 72 -0.66 15.75 0.73
N PHE A 73 -0.90 16.64 1.69
CA PHE A 73 -1.92 17.68 1.65
C PHE A 73 -1.29 19.02 2.04
N ASP A 74 -1.88 20.11 1.56
CA ASP A 74 -1.55 21.45 2.01
C ASP A 74 -2.67 22.05 2.86
N THR A 75 -2.35 23.12 3.58
CA THR A 75 -3.29 23.85 4.45
C THR A 75 -3.62 25.24 3.92
N SER A 76 -3.54 25.42 2.60
CA SER A 76 -3.72 26.70 1.93
C SER A 76 -5.02 26.73 1.12
N HIS A 77 -6.16 26.44 1.78
CA HIS A 77 -7.47 26.42 1.16
C HIS A 77 -8.29 27.69 1.45
N PHE A 78 -9.48 27.77 0.86
CA PHE A 78 -10.37 28.90 1.04
C PHE A 78 -10.79 29.04 2.52
N GLY A 79 -10.32 30.11 3.16
CA GLY A 79 -10.57 30.39 4.58
C GLY A 79 -9.32 30.25 5.46
N ASP A 80 -8.26 29.63 4.95
CA ASP A 80 -6.99 29.52 5.65
C ASP A 80 -6.10 30.75 5.43
N GLY A 81 -5.24 30.99 6.42
CA GLY A 81 -4.25 32.07 6.41
C GLY A 81 -2.85 31.54 6.17
N HIS A 82 -2.00 32.37 5.54
CA HIS A 82 -0.60 32.01 5.37
C HIS A 82 0.12 31.92 6.73
N HIS A 83 1.00 30.94 6.85
CA HIS A 83 1.84 30.79 8.05
C HIS A 83 2.85 31.95 8.11
N PRO A 84 3.02 32.65 9.25
CA PRO A 84 3.84 33.86 9.35
C PRO A 84 5.33 33.63 9.05
N GLY A 85 5.80 32.40 9.22
CA GLY A 85 7.17 32.01 8.86
C GLY A 85 7.37 31.67 7.38
N ALA A 86 6.31 31.58 6.57
CA ALA A 86 6.41 31.17 5.17
C ALA A 86 7.05 32.27 4.31
N GLU A 87 7.84 31.88 3.30
CA GLU A 87 8.55 32.81 2.43
C GLU A 87 7.59 33.82 1.76
N ARG A 88 6.39 33.36 1.38
CA ARG A 88 5.38 34.18 0.68
C ARG A 88 4.24 34.63 1.58
N ALA A 89 4.41 34.56 2.91
CA ALA A 89 3.38 34.91 3.89
C ALA A 89 2.84 36.35 3.73
N CYS A 90 3.60 37.26 3.11
CA CYS A 90 3.30 38.69 3.02
C CYS A 90 3.08 39.25 1.60
N LEU A 91 2.88 38.43 0.56
CA LEU A 91 2.66 38.96 -0.80
C LEU A 91 1.19 39.32 -1.11
N THR A 92 0.25 38.91 -0.26
CA THR A 92 -1.16 39.29 -0.33
C THR A 92 -1.50 40.02 0.95
N GLY A 93 -1.35 41.35 0.94
CA GLY A 93 -1.84 42.20 2.03
C GLY A 93 -3.30 41.90 2.31
N ASP A 94 -3.63 41.78 3.60
CA ASP A 94 -4.92 41.32 4.11
C ASP A 94 -5.31 39.94 3.61
N SER A 95 -4.91 38.90 4.36
CA SER A 95 -5.64 37.64 4.38
C SER A 95 -7.14 37.99 4.46
N LEU A 96 -7.86 37.72 3.38
CA LEU A 96 -9.23 38.19 3.18
C LEU A 96 -10.04 37.87 4.44
N ASN A 97 -10.49 38.92 5.14
CA ASN A 97 -11.54 38.83 6.15
C ASN A 97 -12.81 38.38 5.43
N ILE A 98 -12.90 37.09 5.11
CA ILE A 98 -14.07 36.51 4.49
C ILE A 98 -15.12 36.49 5.61
N LEU A 99 -16.10 37.39 5.49
CA LEU A 99 -17.27 37.46 6.38
C LEU A 99 -16.98 37.84 7.85
N GLY A 100 -15.86 38.51 8.13
CA GLY A 100 -15.55 39.04 9.47
C GLY A 100 -14.92 38.04 10.44
N HIS A 101 -14.47 36.88 9.94
CA HIS A 101 -13.65 35.94 10.69
C HIS A 101 -12.18 36.06 10.27
N ALA A 102 -11.30 36.05 11.27
CA ALA A 102 -9.87 35.94 11.01
C ALA A 102 -9.59 34.58 10.34
N PRO A 103 -8.73 34.54 9.32
CA PRO A 103 -8.36 33.31 8.64
C PRO A 103 -7.71 32.32 9.62
N HIS A 104 -7.93 31.02 9.42
CA HIS A 104 -7.29 29.99 10.25
C HIS A 104 -5.84 29.81 9.81
N ILE A 105 -4.90 30.17 10.66
CA ILE A 105 -3.48 29.91 10.43
C ILE A 105 -3.14 28.60 11.14
N TRP A 106 -2.82 27.58 10.34
CA TRP A 106 -2.45 26.26 10.86
C TRP A 106 -1.12 26.30 11.61
N THR A 107 -1.12 25.72 12.81
CA THR A 107 0.07 25.49 13.63
C THR A 107 0.76 24.18 13.25
N TRP A 108 2.03 24.03 13.64
CA TRP A 108 2.75 22.78 13.43
C TRP A 108 2.06 21.59 14.08
N GLU A 109 1.51 21.79 15.28
CA GLU A 109 0.81 20.78 16.05
C GLU A 109 -0.50 20.35 15.37
N GLU A 110 -1.25 21.29 14.79
CA GLU A 110 -2.46 20.98 14.02
C GLU A 110 -2.14 20.19 12.75
N VAL A 111 -1.11 20.61 11.98
CA VAL A 111 -0.73 19.87 10.76
C VAL A 111 -0.15 18.50 11.11
N GLU A 112 0.61 18.37 12.19
CA GLU A 112 1.07 17.07 12.66
C GLU A 112 -0.10 16.16 13.05
N ALA A 113 -1.11 16.69 13.75
CA ALA A 113 -2.31 15.94 14.11
C ALA A 113 -3.10 15.48 12.87
N GLU A 114 -3.27 16.36 11.87
CA GLU A 114 -3.93 16.03 10.61
C GLU A 114 -3.12 15.01 9.80
N THR A 115 -1.78 15.10 9.82
CA THR A 115 -0.89 14.10 9.21
C THR A 115 -1.01 12.73 9.90
N ARG A 116 -1.16 12.71 11.23
CA ARG A 116 -1.43 11.47 11.98
C ARG A 116 -2.80 10.87 11.61
N LYS A 117 -3.82 11.70 11.38
CA LYS A 117 -5.14 11.26 10.90
C LYS A 117 -5.04 10.61 9.52
N LEU A 118 -4.25 11.18 8.61
CA LEU A 118 -3.99 10.59 7.29
C LEU A 118 -3.25 9.24 7.41
N ALA A 119 -2.22 9.16 8.27
CA ALA A 119 -1.50 7.91 8.53
C ALA A 119 -2.39 6.83 9.18
N ASP A 120 -3.33 7.21 10.05
CA ASP A 120 -4.29 6.26 10.62
C ASP A 120 -5.17 5.63 9.52
N GLN A 121 -5.66 6.43 8.58
CA GLN A 121 -6.46 5.96 7.44
C GLN A 121 -5.66 5.02 6.50
N ALA A 122 -4.40 5.38 6.21
CA ALA A 122 -3.52 4.52 5.40
C ALA A 122 -3.22 3.18 6.11
N LYS A 123 -3.02 3.20 7.42
CA LYS A 123 -2.80 1.94 8.15
C LYS A 123 -4.04 1.07 8.21
N ASP A 124 -5.21 1.66 8.42
CA ASP A 124 -6.45 0.88 8.54
C ASP A 124 -6.80 0.19 7.20
N THR A 125 -6.41 0.80 6.08
CA THR A 125 -6.48 0.19 4.73
C THR A 125 -5.48 -0.98 4.56
N HIS A 126 -4.31 -0.93 5.23
CA HIS A 126 -3.32 -2.02 5.25
C HIS A 126 -3.71 -3.22 6.13
N THR A 127 -4.81 -3.16 6.90
CA THR A 127 -5.32 -4.34 7.64
C THR A 127 -6.02 -5.36 6.74
N MET A 128 -6.17 -5.07 5.44
CA MET A 128 -6.38 -6.06 4.40
C MET A 128 -5.02 -6.64 3.97
N THR A 129 -4.30 -7.30 4.89
CA THR A 129 -3.10 -8.05 4.52
C THR A 129 -3.46 -9.06 3.45
N GLN A 130 -2.81 -9.00 2.28
CA GLN A 130 -2.93 -10.09 1.32
C GLN A 130 -2.51 -11.38 2.04
N PRO A 131 -3.35 -12.43 2.00
CA PRO A 131 -3.04 -13.66 2.67
C PRO A 131 -1.74 -14.24 2.10
N THR A 132 -0.89 -14.73 2.99
CA THR A 132 0.37 -15.38 2.60
C THR A 132 0.09 -16.62 1.74
N ARG A 133 1.08 -17.04 0.94
CA ARG A 133 0.99 -18.26 0.13
C ARG A 133 0.48 -19.46 0.95
N GLN A 134 0.96 -19.60 2.18
CA GLN A 134 0.58 -20.70 3.07
C GLN A 134 -0.87 -20.58 3.54
N GLU A 135 -1.32 -19.38 3.90
CA GLU A 135 -2.71 -19.15 4.30
C GLU A 135 -3.69 -19.43 3.15
N ILE A 136 -3.33 -19.05 1.92
CA ILE A 136 -4.13 -19.38 0.73
C ILE A 136 -4.20 -20.90 0.55
N ILE A 137 -3.05 -21.60 0.58
CA ILE A 137 -3.01 -23.07 0.46
C ILE A 137 -3.89 -23.74 1.53
N THR A 138 -3.73 -23.34 2.79
CA THR A 138 -4.51 -23.89 3.91
C THR A 138 -6.01 -23.61 3.75
N ALA A 139 -6.41 -22.45 3.19
CA ALA A 139 -7.82 -22.16 2.92
C ALA A 139 -8.40 -23.10 1.85
N TYR A 140 -7.65 -23.39 0.78
CA TYR A 140 -8.07 -24.34 -0.25
C TYR A 140 -8.19 -25.78 0.32
N GLU A 141 -7.21 -26.23 1.11
CA GLU A 141 -7.23 -27.57 1.75
C GLU A 141 -8.39 -27.72 2.74
N ALA A 142 -8.67 -26.67 3.53
CA ALA A 142 -9.80 -26.65 4.45
C ALA A 142 -11.13 -26.69 3.70
N LEU A 143 -11.26 -25.96 2.60
CA LEU A 143 -12.47 -25.98 1.76
C LEU A 143 -12.70 -27.37 1.14
N GLU A 144 -11.65 -28.00 0.59
CA GLU A 144 -11.72 -29.36 0.05
C GLU A 144 -12.17 -30.37 1.12
N THR A 145 -11.56 -30.32 2.32
CA THR A 145 -11.94 -31.18 3.45
C THR A 145 -13.40 -30.97 3.88
N LEU A 146 -13.84 -29.71 3.93
CA LEU A 146 -15.24 -29.37 4.26
C LEU A 146 -16.19 -29.91 3.20
N THR A 147 -15.88 -29.70 1.92
CA THR A 147 -16.69 -30.20 0.81
C THR A 147 -16.77 -31.73 0.85
N ASP A 148 -15.66 -32.45 0.99
CA ASP A 148 -15.64 -33.91 1.10
C ASP A 148 -16.48 -34.42 2.28
N THR A 149 -16.43 -33.71 3.41
CA THR A 149 -17.24 -34.04 4.59
C THR A 149 -18.74 -33.77 4.35
N CYS A 150 -19.07 -32.71 3.62
CA CYS A 150 -20.43 -32.24 3.40
C CYS A 150 -21.14 -32.87 2.19
N ILE A 151 -20.42 -33.36 1.18
CA ILE A 151 -20.96 -33.94 -0.07
C ILE A 151 -21.96 -35.08 0.23
N HIS A 152 -21.79 -35.80 1.33
CA HIS A 152 -22.72 -36.88 1.70
C HIS A 152 -24.02 -36.40 2.39
N SER A 153 -24.22 -35.08 2.55
CA SER A 153 -25.25 -34.52 3.43
C SER A 153 -26.09 -33.35 2.88
N SER A 154 -25.69 -32.71 1.77
CA SER A 154 -26.37 -31.52 1.26
C SER A 154 -26.13 -31.31 -0.24
N GLU A 155 -27.22 -31.19 -1.02
CA GLU A 155 -27.19 -30.79 -2.43
C GLU A 155 -26.65 -29.36 -2.66
N GLN A 156 -26.60 -28.53 -1.61
CA GLN A 156 -26.14 -27.13 -1.69
C GLN A 156 -24.62 -26.98 -1.50
N ALA A 157 -23.91 -28.06 -1.21
CA ALA A 157 -22.48 -28.01 -0.91
C ALA A 157 -21.65 -27.50 -2.11
N GLU A 158 -22.02 -27.90 -3.33
CA GLU A 158 -21.34 -27.49 -4.56
C GLU A 158 -21.51 -25.98 -4.84
N GLU A 159 -22.73 -25.45 -4.68
CA GLU A 159 -23.02 -24.02 -4.89
C GLU A 159 -22.26 -23.13 -3.90
N LEU A 160 -22.19 -23.55 -2.63
CA LEU A 160 -21.45 -22.84 -1.59
C LEU A 160 -19.94 -22.91 -1.84
N GLN A 161 -19.42 -24.05 -2.30
CA GLN A 161 -18.02 -24.19 -2.67
C GLN A 161 -17.64 -23.22 -3.79
N GLU A 162 -18.46 -23.11 -4.84
CA GLU A 162 -18.21 -22.20 -5.96
C GLU A 162 -18.24 -20.72 -5.53
N LEU A 163 -19.14 -20.37 -4.60
CA LEU A 163 -19.17 -19.03 -4.00
C LEU A 163 -17.88 -18.72 -3.24
N VAL A 164 -17.38 -19.65 -2.43
CA VAL A 164 -16.13 -19.46 -1.68
C VAL A 164 -14.93 -19.40 -2.62
N LEU A 165 -14.86 -20.27 -3.63
CA LEU A 165 -13.77 -20.28 -4.62
C LEU A 165 -13.67 -18.96 -5.39
N ARG A 166 -14.80 -18.30 -5.69
CA ARG A 166 -14.80 -16.98 -6.34
C ARG A 166 -14.32 -15.85 -5.42
N ALA A 167 -14.39 -16.03 -4.11
CA ALA A 167 -13.93 -15.05 -3.13
C ALA A 167 -12.47 -15.26 -2.73
N LEU A 168 -11.93 -16.47 -2.88
CA LEU A 168 -10.54 -16.78 -2.57
C LEU A 168 -9.58 -16.19 -3.62
N PRO A 169 -8.39 -15.72 -3.21
CA PRO A 169 -7.30 -15.42 -4.14
C PRO A 169 -6.93 -16.65 -4.97
N PRO A 170 -6.30 -16.48 -6.16
CA PRO A 170 -5.89 -17.60 -6.99
C PRO A 170 -5.00 -18.58 -6.22
N LYS A 171 -5.28 -19.88 -6.35
CA LYS A 171 -4.42 -20.92 -5.77
C LYS A 171 -2.98 -20.73 -6.29
N PRO A 172 -1.99 -20.61 -5.39
CA PRO A 172 -0.60 -20.50 -5.79
C PRO A 172 -0.18 -21.71 -6.62
N GLN A 173 0.64 -21.47 -7.65
CA GLN A 173 1.25 -22.57 -8.39
C GLN A 173 2.24 -23.33 -7.47
N PRO A 174 2.38 -24.65 -7.67
CA PRO A 174 3.44 -25.42 -7.05
C PRO A 174 4.80 -24.79 -7.38
N THR A 175 5.71 -24.81 -6.41
CA THR A 175 7.10 -24.47 -6.65
C THR A 175 7.88 -25.73 -7.03
N MET A 176 9.02 -25.55 -7.70
CA MET A 176 9.91 -26.69 -8.01
C MET A 176 10.44 -27.43 -6.77
N ALA A 177 10.34 -26.83 -5.57
CA ALA A 177 10.68 -27.49 -4.32
C ALA A 177 9.58 -28.45 -3.82
N GLU A 178 8.36 -28.32 -4.35
CA GLU A 178 7.18 -29.10 -3.96
C GLU A 178 6.78 -30.13 -5.01
N GLU A 179 7.18 -29.94 -6.28
CA GLU A 179 6.97 -30.92 -7.33
C GLU A 179 7.97 -32.07 -7.24
N GLU A 180 7.46 -33.30 -7.36
CA GLU A 180 8.29 -34.50 -7.46
C GLU A 180 8.93 -34.58 -8.85
N TRP A 181 10.24 -34.84 -8.90
CA TRP A 181 10.95 -34.97 -10.16
C TRP A 181 10.43 -36.16 -10.98
N ASP A 182 10.02 -35.85 -12.20
CA ASP A 182 9.53 -36.75 -13.25
C ASP A 182 10.39 -36.52 -14.51
N ASP A 183 11.18 -37.52 -14.90
CA ASP A 183 12.12 -37.43 -16.03
C ASP A 183 11.42 -37.06 -17.34
N ASP A 184 10.20 -37.55 -17.58
CA ASP A 184 9.49 -37.31 -18.84
C ASP A 184 8.94 -35.87 -18.93
N LYS A 185 8.69 -35.25 -17.77
CA LYS A 185 8.15 -33.87 -17.70
C LYS A 185 9.21 -32.81 -17.47
N HIS A 186 10.22 -33.12 -16.68
CA HIS A 186 11.14 -32.11 -16.14
C HIS A 186 12.51 -32.13 -16.80
N TYR A 187 12.91 -33.23 -17.46
CA TYR A 187 14.18 -33.26 -18.17
C TYR A 187 14.17 -32.27 -19.34
N LEU A 188 15.08 -31.28 -19.29
CA LEU A 188 15.20 -30.18 -20.25
C LEU A 188 14.03 -29.19 -20.28
N ALA A 189 13.15 -29.20 -19.27
CA ALA A 189 12.11 -28.19 -19.13
C ALA A 189 12.70 -26.81 -18.75
N GLU A 190 12.02 -25.73 -19.15
CA GLU A 190 12.35 -24.38 -18.73
C GLU A 190 11.73 -24.08 -17.35
N ALA A 191 12.54 -23.55 -16.44
CA ALA A 191 12.12 -23.07 -15.13
C ALA A 191 12.65 -21.65 -14.88
N GLU A 192 11.92 -20.83 -14.12
CA GLU A 192 12.35 -19.48 -13.77
C GLU A 192 12.96 -19.45 -12.36
N HIS A 193 14.21 -19.00 -12.26
CA HIS A 193 14.92 -18.85 -11.00
C HIS A 193 14.97 -17.36 -10.60
N VAL A 194 14.61 -17.09 -9.34
CA VAL A 194 14.47 -15.72 -8.79
C VAL A 194 15.69 -14.83 -9.06
N SER A 195 16.91 -15.39 -9.05
CA SER A 195 18.15 -14.64 -9.27
C SER A 195 18.77 -14.78 -10.66
N TRP A 196 18.37 -15.79 -11.44
CA TRP A 196 19.09 -16.15 -12.68
C TRP A 196 18.18 -16.17 -13.93
N GLY A 197 16.88 -15.90 -13.76
CA GLY A 197 15.92 -15.90 -14.86
C GLY A 197 15.63 -17.32 -15.34
N LYS A 198 15.40 -17.48 -16.64
CA LYS A 198 15.11 -18.78 -17.24
C LYS A 198 16.32 -19.71 -17.17
N MET A 199 16.07 -20.93 -16.72
CA MET A 199 17.04 -22.01 -16.56
C MET A 199 16.47 -23.29 -17.18
N VAL A 200 17.33 -24.15 -17.70
CA VAL A 200 16.99 -25.49 -18.19
C VAL A 200 17.24 -26.50 -17.09
N MET A 201 16.23 -27.31 -16.78
CA MET A 201 16.30 -28.37 -15.78
C MET A 201 17.07 -29.58 -16.32
N ILE A 202 18.05 -30.10 -15.57
CA ILE A 202 18.96 -31.15 -16.08
C ILE A 202 18.75 -32.48 -15.35
N TYR A 203 18.80 -32.50 -14.02
CA TYR A 203 18.60 -33.72 -13.24
C TYR A 203 18.35 -33.41 -11.77
N HIS A 204 17.76 -34.36 -11.07
CA HIS A 204 17.64 -34.36 -9.62
C HIS A 204 18.90 -34.92 -8.96
N ASP A 205 19.53 -34.17 -8.05
CA ASP A 205 20.75 -34.61 -7.40
C ASP A 205 20.50 -35.54 -6.21
N ARG A 206 21.60 -36.08 -5.64
CA ARG A 206 21.52 -37.05 -4.53
C ARG A 206 21.02 -36.45 -3.22
N PHE A 207 20.85 -35.14 -3.14
CA PHE A 207 20.44 -34.41 -1.94
C PHE A 207 19.00 -33.88 -2.02
N GLY A 208 18.22 -34.27 -3.04
CA GLY A 208 16.85 -33.79 -3.16
C GLY A 208 16.71 -32.48 -3.93
N SER A 209 17.80 -31.96 -4.51
CA SER A 209 17.79 -30.67 -5.20
C SER A 209 17.75 -30.85 -6.71
N ILE A 210 16.91 -30.07 -7.38
CA ILE A 210 16.89 -29.99 -8.83
C ILE A 210 18.07 -29.15 -9.32
N ARG A 211 18.85 -29.70 -10.26
CA ARG A 211 19.96 -29.00 -10.91
C ARG A 211 19.49 -28.38 -12.21
N CYS A 212 19.76 -27.09 -12.37
CA CYS A 212 19.46 -26.34 -13.58
C CYS A 212 20.73 -25.72 -14.17
N ALA A 213 20.76 -25.52 -15.49
CA ALA A 213 21.77 -24.74 -16.20
C ALA A 213 21.12 -23.52 -16.86
N VAL A 214 21.93 -22.51 -17.16
CA VAL A 214 21.52 -21.34 -17.95
C VAL A 214 21.57 -21.67 -19.44
#